data_AF-A0A482ZYF8-F1
#
_entry.id   AF-A0A482ZYF8-F1
#
_cell.length_a   1.000
_cell.length_b   1.000
_cell.length_c   1.000
_cell.angle_alpha   90.00
_cell.angle_beta   90.00
_cell.angle_gamma   90.00
#
_symmetry.space_group_name_H-M   'P 1'
#
loop_
_entity.id
_entity.type
_entity.pdbx_description
1 polymer ?
#
loop_
_entity_poly.entity_id
_entity_poly.type
_entity_poly.pdbx_seq_one_letter_code
_entity_poly.pdbx_strand_id
1 'polypeptide(L)'
;MKNITIIEQKTIDSALRKIAENVKHERKKQKISQLNLSMAMGYESVGLVSCIEAGLYNKRYNLIHLISIAKILDISILKLFEGVDEILQSKQ
;
A
#
# COMPACT_ATOMS: atom_id res chain seq x y z
N MET A 1 -12.13 15.40 28.33
CA MET A 1 -10.73 15.50 27.88
C MET A 1 -10.56 14.57 26.69
N LYS A 2 -10.21 15.09 25.50
CA LYS A 2 -9.88 14.21 24.35
C LYS A 2 -8.55 13.55 24.67
N ASN A 3 -8.54 12.22 24.86
CA ASN A 3 -7.30 11.46 24.84
C ASN A 3 -6.71 11.61 23.43
N ILE A 4 -5.62 12.39 23.32
CA ILE A 4 -4.86 12.48 22.09
C ILE A 4 -3.99 11.22 22.06
N THR A 5 -4.43 10.23 21.29
CA THR A 5 -3.61 9.06 20.99
C THR A 5 -2.48 9.51 20.07
N ILE A 6 -1.27 9.66 20.61
CA ILE A 6 -0.07 9.90 19.81
C ILE A 6 0.36 8.56 19.25
N ILE A 7 0.25 8.41 17.92
CA ILE A 7 0.74 7.22 17.22
C ILE A 7 2.20 7.46 16.85
N GLU A 8 3.07 6.52 17.18
CA GLU A 8 4.48 6.60 16.80
C GLU A 8 4.66 6.57 15.28
N GLN A 9 5.57 7.39 14.75
CA GLN A 9 5.87 7.44 13.32
C GLN A 9 6.28 6.06 12.78
N LYS A 10 7.00 5.28 13.60
CA LYS A 10 7.40 3.90 13.27
C LYS A 10 6.19 3.00 13.00
N THR A 11 5.14 3.09 13.82
CA THR A 11 3.89 2.34 13.63
C THR A 11 3.20 2.72 12.33
N ILE A 12 3.16 4.02 12.02
CA ILE A 12 2.60 4.52 10.76
C ILE A 12 3.40 3.97 9.57
N ASP A 13 4.73 4.02 9.62
CA ASP A 13 5.59 3.55 8.54
C ASP A 13 5.47 2.03 8.33
N SER A 14 5.38 1.26 9.42
CA SER A 14 5.11 -0.19 9.35
C SER A 14 3.75 -0.50 8.73
N ALA A 15 2.69 0.24 9.09
CA ALA A 15 1.37 0.07 8.51
C ALA A 15 1.35 0.38 7.00
N LEU A 16 1.98 1.49 6.59
CA LEU A 16 2.08 1.87 5.18
C LEU A 16 2.91 0.88 4.37
N ARG A 17 3.98 0.35 4.97
CA ARG A 17 4.78 -0.71 4.36
C ARG A 17 3.97 -1.99 4.16
N LYS A 18 3.18 -2.38 5.16
CA LYS A 18 2.30 -3.55 5.07
C LYS A 18 1.29 -3.41 3.93
N ILE A 19 0.69 -2.23 3.76
CA ILE A 19 -0.20 -1.95 2.62
C ILE A 19 0.54 -2.11 1.28
N ALA A 20 1.76 -1.59 1.16
CA ALA A 20 2.55 -1.74 -0.07
C ALA A 20 2.91 -3.21 -0.36
N GLU A 21 3.19 -4.00 0.68
CA GLU A 21 3.43 -5.45 0.58
C GLU A 21 2.17 -6.21 0.14
N ASN A 22 0.98 -5.84 0.66
CA ASN A 22 -0.29 -6.43 0.26
C ASN A 22 -0.61 -6.14 -1.21
N VAL A 23 -0.40 -4.89 -1.67
CA VAL A 23 -0.51 -4.52 -3.09
C VAL A 23 0.41 -5.39 -3.94
N LYS A 24 1.67 -5.51 -3.55
CA LYS A 24 2.67 -6.33 -4.25
C LYS A 24 2.28 -7.81 -4.29
N HIS A 25 1.72 -8.32 -3.20
CA HIS A 25 1.26 -9.70 -3.08
C HIS A 25 0.12 -9.98 -4.07
N GLU A 26 -0.96 -9.19 -4.02
CA GLU A 26 -2.12 -9.38 -4.91
C GLU A 26 -1.73 -9.17 -6.38
N ARG A 27 -0.88 -8.18 -6.67
CA ARG A 27 -0.33 -7.96 -8.03
C ARG A 27 0.40 -9.21 -8.55
N LYS A 28 1.29 -9.79 -7.74
CA LYS A 28 2.05 -10.99 -8.11
C LYS A 28 1.15 -12.22 -8.25
N LYS A 29 0.15 -12.37 -7.39
CA LYS A 29 -0.84 -13.46 -7.45
C LYS A 29 -1.58 -13.47 -8.79
N GLN A 30 -1.82 -12.29 -9.36
CA GLN A 30 -2.44 -12.11 -10.67
C GLN A 30 -1.45 -12.04 -11.84
N LYS A 31 -0.15 -12.25 -11.59
CA LYS A 31 0.94 -12.20 -12.59
C LYS A 31 1.05 -10.87 -13.33
N ILE A 32 0.61 -9.77 -12.72
CA ILE A 32 0.72 -8.42 -13.28
C ILE A 32 2.12 -7.87 -12.96
N SER A 33 2.83 -7.30 -13.95
CA SER A 33 4.14 -6.67 -13.72
C SER A 33 3.98 -5.28 -13.06
N GLN A 34 5.05 -4.75 -12.46
CA GLN A 34 5.04 -3.39 -11.91
C GLN A 34 4.74 -2.35 -13.00
N LEU A 35 5.29 -2.55 -14.20
CA LEU A 35 5.06 -1.68 -15.36
C LEU A 35 3.59 -1.71 -15.77
N ASN A 36 3.00 -2.92 -15.90
CA ASN A 36 1.61 -3.07 -16.31
C ASN A 36 0.65 -2.43 -15.31
N LEU A 37 0.91 -2.58 -14.00
CA LEU A 37 0.11 -1.91 -12.97
C LEU A 37 0.22 -0.38 -13.12
N SER A 38 1.43 0.15 -13.31
CA SER A 38 1.65 1.59 -13.48
C SER A 38 0.93 2.15 -14.70
N MET A 39 1.00 1.45 -15.84
CA MET A 39 0.30 1.80 -17.07
C MET A 39 -1.22 1.77 -16.88
N ALA A 40 -1.75 0.74 -16.22
CA ALA A 40 -3.19 0.63 -15.92
C ALA A 40 -3.67 1.74 -14.97
N MET A 41 -2.80 2.27 -14.12
CA MET A 41 -3.06 3.43 -13.27
C MET A 41 -2.95 4.77 -14.03
N GLY A 42 -2.58 4.77 -15.31
CA GLY A 42 -2.42 5.97 -16.15
C GLY A 42 -1.05 6.64 -16.07
N TYR A 43 -0.02 5.95 -15.54
CA TYR A 43 1.35 6.47 -15.48
C TYR A 43 2.20 5.92 -16.63
N GLU A 44 3.04 6.77 -17.20
CA GLU A 44 3.93 6.41 -18.33
C GLU A 44 5.18 5.64 -17.91
N SER A 45 5.46 5.53 -16.60
CA SER A 45 6.68 4.88 -16.11
C SER A 45 6.42 3.95 -14.94
N VAL A 46 7.28 2.93 -14.80
CA VAL A 46 7.27 1.98 -13.68
C VAL A 46 7.67 2.62 -12.35
N GLY A 47 8.25 3.83 -12.39
CA GLY A 47 8.95 4.45 -11.27
C GLY A 47 8.11 4.62 -10.01
N LEU A 48 6.81 4.91 -10.13
CA LEU A 48 5.93 5.03 -8.97
C LEU A 48 5.80 3.70 -8.22
N VAL A 49 5.35 2.65 -8.93
CA VAL A 49 5.10 1.33 -8.35
C VAL A 49 6.41 0.68 -7.89
N SER A 50 7.49 0.79 -8.66
CA SER A 50 8.79 0.19 -8.27
C SER A 50 9.38 0.82 -7.03
N CYS A 51 9.36 2.16 -6.91
CA CYS A 51 9.89 2.84 -5.73
C CYS A 51 9.09 2.48 -4.48
N ILE A 52 7.76 2.47 -4.56
CA ILE A 52 6.89 2.15 -3.42
C ILE A 52 7.09 0.71 -2.98
N GLU A 53 7.07 -0.26 -3.90
CA GLU A 53 7.25 -1.68 -3.56
C GLU A 53 8.66 -2.05 -3.09
N ALA A 54 9.65 -1.22 -3.39
CA ALA A 54 11.02 -1.34 -2.88
C ALA A 54 11.22 -0.57 -1.56
N GLY A 55 10.26 0.24 -1.12
CA GLY A 55 10.38 1.09 0.06
C GLY A 55 11.38 2.23 -0.12
N LEU A 56 11.58 2.71 -1.34
CA LEU A 56 12.55 3.75 -1.68
C LEU A 56 11.93 5.16 -1.63
N TYR A 57 12.77 6.15 -1.34
CA TYR A 57 12.43 7.58 -1.39
C TYR A 57 11.22 8.00 -0.56
N ASN A 58 10.87 7.22 0.47
CA ASN A 58 9.69 7.43 1.31
C ASN A 58 8.37 7.57 0.52
N LYS A 59 8.31 6.98 -0.69
CA LYS A 59 7.12 7.02 -1.53
C LYS A 59 6.07 6.06 -0.96
N ARG A 60 4.82 6.51 -0.93
CA ARG A 60 3.66 5.80 -0.38
C ARG A 60 2.52 5.84 -1.38
N TYR A 61 1.67 4.82 -1.37
CA TYR A 61 0.39 4.88 -2.07
C TYR A 61 -0.52 5.87 -1.34
N ASN A 62 -1.17 6.74 -2.10
CA ASN A 62 -2.28 7.54 -1.59
C ASN A 62 -3.61 6.78 -1.77
N LEU A 63 -4.72 7.34 -1.26
CA LEU A 63 -6.03 6.70 -1.35
C LEU A 63 -6.50 6.50 -2.80
N ILE A 64 -6.23 7.46 -3.69
CA ILE A 64 -6.58 7.35 -5.12
C ILE A 64 -5.84 6.16 -5.74
N HIS A 65 -4.55 5.99 -5.42
CA HIS A 65 -3.77 4.85 -5.87
C HIS A 65 -4.39 3.53 -5.40
N LEU A 66 -4.74 3.41 -4.12
CA LEU A 66 -5.32 2.19 -3.56
C LEU A 66 -6.68 1.86 -4.20
N ILE A 67 -7.53 2.86 -4.42
CA ILE A 67 -8.83 2.69 -5.10
C ILE A 67 -8.62 2.22 -6.54
N SER A 68 -7.72 2.87 -7.29
CA SER A 68 -7.39 2.47 -8.65
C SER A 68 -6.82 1.06 -8.72
N ILE A 69 -5.89 0.72 -7.83
CA ILE A 69 -5.28 -0.61 -7.75
C ILE A 69 -6.34 -1.68 -7.46
N ALA A 70 -7.21 -1.46 -6.47
CA ALA A 70 -8.28 -2.39 -6.14
C ALA A 70 -9.22 -2.62 -7.34
N LYS A 71 -9.51 -1.56 -8.10
CA LYS A 71 -10.32 -1.65 -9.32
C LYS A 71 -9.60 -2.37 -10.47
N ILE A 72 -8.31 -2.08 -10.69
CA ILE A 72 -7.49 -2.70 -11.75
C ILE A 72 -7.30 -4.19 -11.49
N LEU A 73 -7.06 -4.56 -10.23
CA LEU A 73 -6.87 -5.94 -9.80
C LEU A 73 -8.19 -6.69 -9.56
N ASP A 74 -9.34 -6.02 -9.70
CA ASP A 74 -10.68 -6.57 -9.43
C ASP A 74 -10.76 -7.30 -8.07
N ILE A 75 -10.29 -6.64 -7.01
CA ILE A 75 -10.30 -7.17 -5.64
C ILE A 75 -11.03 -6.24 -4.68
N SER A 76 -11.50 -6.80 -3.57
CA SER A 76 -11.94 -6.01 -2.42
C SER A 76 -10.77 -5.15 -1.92
N ILE A 77 -11.03 -3.84 -1.77
CA ILE A 77 -10.04 -2.89 -1.23
C ILE A 77 -9.55 -3.29 0.16
N LEU A 78 -10.37 -4.03 0.93
CA LEU A 78 -10.02 -4.51 2.27
C LEU A 78 -8.80 -5.44 2.26
N LYS A 79 -8.57 -6.19 1.17
CA LYS A 79 -7.38 -7.04 1.03
C LYS A 79 -6.08 -6.24 1.09
N LEU A 80 -6.10 -4.97 0.66
CA LEU A 80 -4.93 -4.10 0.71
C LEU A 80 -4.56 -3.73 2.17
N PHE A 81 -5.51 -3.85 3.09
CA PHE A 81 -5.36 -3.50 4.51
C PHE A 81 -5.22 -4.73 5.43
N GLU A 82 -5.16 -5.94 4.87
CA GLU A 82 -5.04 -7.17 5.66
C GLU A 82 -3.77 -7.16 6.55
N GLY A 83 -3.93 -7.45 7.84
CA GLY A 83 -2.86 -7.43 8.85
C GLY A 83 -2.35 -6.03 9.25
N VAL A 84 -2.97 -4.94 8.77
CA VAL A 84 -2.63 -3.58 9.21
C VAL A 84 -3.14 -3.35 10.63
N ASP A 85 -4.32 -3.88 10.97
CA ASP A 85 -4.92 -3.71 12.31
C ASP A 85 -4.01 -4.26 13.43
N GLU A 86 -3.30 -5.35 13.17
CA GLU A 86 -2.33 -5.96 14.10
C GLU A 86 -1.19 -4.99 14.43
N ILE A 87 -0.72 -4.23 13.43
CA ILE A 87 0.33 -3.22 13.57
C ILE A 87 -0.19 -2.00 14.35
N LEU A 88 -1.46 -1.63 14.14
CA LEU A 88 -2.09 -0.52 14.84
C LEU A 88 -2.41 -0.88 16.30
N GLN A 89 -2.64 -2.16 16.60
CA GLN A 89 -2.98 -2.67 17.93
C GLN A 89 -1.77 -3.13 18.74
N SER A 90 -0.59 -3.30 18.13
CA SER A 90 0.63 -3.61 18.87
C SER A 90 1.03 -2.43 19.76
N LYS A 91 0.54 -2.45 21.01
CA LYS A 91 1.07 -1.67 22.12
C LYS A 91 2.54 -2.04 22.29
N GLN A 92 3.45 -1.09 22.10
CA GLN A 92 4.78 -1.17 22.71
C GLN A 92 4.64 -1.15 24.24
#